data_AF-A0A4U9CTR5-F1
#
_entry.id   AF-A0A4U9CTR5-F1
#
_cell.length_a   1.000
_cell.length_b   1.000
_cell.length_c   1.000
_cell.angle_alpha   90.00
_cell.angle_beta   90.00
_cell.angle_gamma   90.00
#
_symmetry.space_group_name_H-M   'P 1'
#
loop_
_entity.id
_entity.type
_entity.pdbx_description
1 polymer ?
#
loop_
_entity_poly.entity_id
_entity_poly.type
_entity_poly.pdbx_seq_one_letter_code
_entity_poly.pdbx_strand_id
1 'polypeptide(L)'
;MSKKIARGSLCVLGMAFLTAQAAEPPTSLDKGEGRLDIIAWPGYIERGQTDKNYDWVTQFEKESGCQVNVKTAATSDEMVSLMAKGGYDLVTASGDASLRLIMASACSRLIRR
;
A
#
# COMPACT_ATOMS: atom_id res chain seq x y z
N MET A 1 56.97 23.85 9.42
CA MET A 1 56.99 23.08 8.16
C MET A 1 56.44 21.69 8.41
N SER A 2 55.47 21.31 7.58
CA SER A 2 54.66 20.09 7.62
C SER A 2 55.46 18.78 7.70
N LYS A 3 54.93 17.77 8.43
CA LYS A 3 54.92 16.35 8.00
C LYS A 3 54.09 15.42 8.93
N LYS A 4 52.96 14.98 8.36
CA LYS A 4 52.43 13.60 8.26
C LYS A 4 51.68 12.93 9.42
N ILE A 5 50.48 12.50 9.01
CA ILE A 5 49.43 11.67 9.60
C ILE A 5 49.90 10.22 9.87
N ALA A 6 49.47 9.63 11.01
CA ALA A 6 49.19 8.20 11.17
C ALA A 6 48.24 8.00 12.37
N ARG A 7 46.96 7.68 12.13
CA ARG A 7 46.39 6.32 12.23
C ARG A 7 46.62 5.66 13.60
N GLY A 8 45.70 5.90 14.53
CA GLY A 8 45.51 5.13 15.76
C GLY A 8 44.04 4.74 15.88
N SER A 9 43.77 3.47 15.59
CA SER A 9 42.45 2.83 15.61
C SER A 9 41.88 2.81 17.03
N LEU A 10 40.66 3.30 17.22
CA LEU A 10 39.81 2.85 18.33
C LEU A 10 38.42 2.55 17.75
N CYS A 11 38.20 1.26 17.51
CA CYS A 11 36.91 0.69 17.14
C CYS A 11 35.85 1.07 18.20
N VAL A 12 35.05 2.09 17.92
CA VAL A 12 33.74 2.21 18.55
C VAL A 12 32.80 1.34 17.72
N LEU A 13 32.77 0.04 18.03
CA LEU A 13 31.74 -0.88 17.55
C LEU A 13 30.45 -0.56 18.34
N GLY A 14 29.90 0.63 18.11
CA GLY A 14 28.57 1.01 18.56
C GLY A 14 27.58 0.27 17.69
N MET A 15 27.21 -0.94 18.11
CA MET A 15 26.11 -1.70 17.53
C MET A 15 24.82 -0.94 17.87
N ALA A 16 24.53 0.10 17.07
CA ALA A 16 23.25 0.75 17.07
C ALA A 16 22.25 -0.29 16.56
N PHE A 17 21.58 -0.95 17.51
CA PHE A 17 20.33 -1.64 17.23
C PHE A 17 19.39 -0.59 16.64
N LEU A 18 19.28 -0.56 15.31
CA LEU A 18 18.13 0.04 14.65
C LEU A 18 16.94 -0.80 15.09
N THR A 19 16.27 -0.37 16.16
CA THR A 19 14.90 -0.78 16.42
C THR A 19 14.13 -0.38 15.16
N ALA A 20 13.67 -1.37 14.40
CA ALA A 20 12.73 -1.16 13.33
C ALA A 20 11.45 -0.62 13.97
N GLN A 21 11.36 0.70 14.11
CA GLN A 21 10.16 1.38 14.57
C GLN A 21 9.14 1.19 13.45
N ALA A 22 8.36 0.11 13.53
CA ALA A 22 7.14 0.01 12.76
C ALA A 22 6.30 1.21 13.17
N ALA A 23 6.12 2.17 12.27
CA ALA A 23 5.32 3.33 12.58
C ALA A 23 3.92 2.88 13.02
N GLU A 24 3.43 3.50 14.07
CA GLU A 24 2.13 3.17 14.64
C GLU A 24 1.04 3.56 13.62
N PRO A 25 -0.08 2.84 13.55
CA PRO A 25 -1.18 3.26 12.70
C PRO A 25 -1.63 4.67 13.12
N PRO A 26 -2.01 5.54 12.15
CA PRO A 26 -2.46 6.89 12.48
C PRO A 26 -3.63 6.83 13.47
N THR A 27 -3.53 7.62 14.55
CA THR A 27 -4.54 7.62 15.64
C THR A 27 -5.85 8.30 15.23
N SER A 28 -5.82 9.10 14.16
CA SER A 28 -6.98 9.76 13.58
C SER A 28 -6.79 9.93 12.08
N LEU A 29 -7.86 9.71 11.32
CA LEU A 29 -7.92 10.04 9.90
C LEU A 29 -8.60 11.40 9.75
N ASP A 30 -8.09 12.21 8.82
CA ASP A 30 -8.80 13.41 8.36
C ASP A 30 -10.12 13.02 7.68
N LYS A 31 -10.95 14.02 7.35
CA LYS A 31 -12.24 13.78 6.67
C LYS A 31 -12.01 12.94 5.40
N GLY A 32 -12.69 11.79 5.32
CA GLY A 32 -12.55 10.87 4.20
C GLY A 32 -12.87 11.53 2.85
N GLU A 33 -12.18 11.07 1.80
CA GLU A 33 -12.28 11.60 0.43
C GLU A 33 -13.64 11.29 -0.23
N GLY A 34 -14.44 10.42 0.38
CA GLY A 34 -15.83 10.11 0.00
C GLY A 34 -15.97 9.05 -1.09
N ARG A 35 -14.87 8.61 -1.70
CA ARG A 35 -14.84 7.48 -2.65
C ARG A 35 -13.56 6.66 -2.50
N LEU A 36 -13.62 5.41 -2.90
CA LEU A 36 -12.49 4.49 -2.99
C LEU A 36 -12.64 3.63 -4.24
N ASP A 37 -11.75 3.82 -5.21
CA ASP A 37 -11.74 3.10 -6.48
C ASP A 37 -10.70 1.96 -6.45
N ILE A 38 -11.17 0.71 -6.47
CA ILE A 38 -10.34 -0.49 -6.27
C ILE A 38 -10.34 -1.37 -7.52
N ILE A 39 -9.17 -1.83 -7.94
CA ILE A 39 -9.04 -2.93 -8.91
C ILE A 39 -8.95 -4.24 -8.13
N ALA A 40 -9.86 -5.17 -8.40
CA ALA A 40 -9.95 -6.42 -7.66
C ALA A 40 -10.16 -7.64 -8.55
N TRP A 41 -9.73 -8.80 -8.06
CA TRP A 41 -10.16 -10.08 -8.61
C TRP A 41 -11.66 -10.31 -8.37
N PRO A 42 -12.34 -11.11 -9.21
CA PRO A 42 -13.70 -11.54 -8.93
C PRO A 42 -13.81 -12.17 -7.54
N GLY A 43 -14.81 -11.79 -6.75
CA GLY A 43 -15.06 -12.34 -5.41
C GLY A 43 -14.24 -11.72 -4.27
N TYR A 44 -13.29 -10.82 -4.56
CA TYR A 44 -12.47 -10.21 -3.50
C TYR A 44 -13.17 -9.07 -2.76
N ILE A 45 -14.14 -8.41 -3.40
CA ILE A 45 -14.87 -7.28 -2.84
C ILE A 45 -16.37 -7.53 -3.01
N GLU A 46 -17.00 -8.07 -1.97
CA GLU A 46 -18.42 -8.43 -1.98
C GLU A 46 -19.27 -7.48 -1.15
N ARG A 47 -20.47 -7.21 -1.69
CA ARG A 47 -21.46 -6.29 -1.12
C ARG A 47 -22.86 -6.91 -1.05
N GLY A 48 -22.93 -8.23 -0.87
CA GLY A 48 -24.20 -8.96 -0.82
C GLY A 48 -24.93 -9.10 -2.15
N GLN A 49 -24.29 -8.75 -3.28
CA GLN A 49 -24.91 -8.85 -4.61
C GLN A 49 -24.92 -10.29 -5.15
N THR A 50 -23.83 -11.03 -4.93
CA THR A 50 -23.74 -12.43 -5.33
C THR A 50 -24.44 -13.35 -4.32
N ASP A 51 -24.15 -13.16 -3.04
CA ASP A 51 -24.78 -13.86 -1.91
C ASP A 51 -24.91 -12.88 -0.74
N LYS A 52 -26.13 -12.73 -0.22
CA LYS A 52 -26.45 -11.82 0.89
C LYS A 52 -25.69 -12.12 2.18
N ASN A 53 -25.18 -13.33 2.34
CA ASN A 53 -24.37 -13.72 3.50
C ASN A 53 -22.93 -13.18 3.43
N TYR A 54 -22.51 -12.67 2.28
CA TYR A 54 -21.15 -12.17 2.05
C TYR A 54 -21.20 -10.69 1.66
N ASP A 55 -21.05 -9.84 2.67
CA ASP A 55 -21.06 -8.38 2.53
C ASP A 55 -20.13 -7.75 3.57
N TRP A 56 -18.90 -7.43 3.15
CA TRP A 56 -17.93 -6.70 3.97
C TRP A 56 -17.77 -5.25 3.53
N VAL A 57 -18.39 -4.84 2.42
CA VAL A 57 -18.32 -3.48 1.89
C VAL A 57 -19.35 -2.57 2.55
N THR A 58 -20.59 -3.03 2.72
CA THR A 58 -21.68 -2.17 3.20
C THR A 58 -21.40 -1.62 4.60
N GLN A 59 -20.80 -2.41 5.49
CA GLN A 59 -20.42 -1.92 6.81
C GLN A 59 -19.33 -0.85 6.71
N PHE A 60 -18.31 -1.06 5.87
CA PHE A 60 -17.26 -0.08 5.63
C PHE A 60 -17.83 1.24 5.09
N GLU A 61 -18.73 1.19 4.10
CA GLU A 61 -19.34 2.41 3.53
C GLU A 61 -20.18 3.17 4.58
N LYS A 62 -20.88 2.47 5.47
CA LYS A 62 -21.66 3.07 6.56
C LYS A 62 -20.79 3.75 7.61
N GLU A 63 -19.68 3.11 8.00
CA GLU A 63 -18.78 3.60 9.04
C GLU A 63 -17.90 4.74 8.54
N SER A 64 -17.41 4.64 7.30
CA SER A 64 -16.48 5.61 6.72
C SER A 64 -17.17 6.74 5.95
N GLY A 65 -18.40 6.53 5.47
CA GLY A 65 -19.05 7.41 4.50
C GLY A 65 -18.38 7.41 3.12
N CYS A 66 -17.47 6.47 2.86
CA CYS A 66 -16.72 6.36 1.63
C CYS A 66 -17.38 5.37 0.68
N GLN A 67 -17.74 5.81 -0.52
CA GLN A 67 -18.32 4.93 -1.54
C GLN A 67 -17.24 4.05 -2.17
N VAL A 68 -17.39 2.74 -2.11
CA VAL A 68 -16.47 1.79 -2.74
C VAL A 68 -16.92 1.52 -4.16
N ASN A 69 -16.00 1.67 -5.11
CA ASN A 69 -16.17 1.31 -6.51
C ASN A 69 -15.16 0.22 -6.86
N VAL A 70 -15.62 -0.82 -7.56
CA VAL A 70 -14.77 -1.97 -7.88
C VAL A 70 -14.67 -2.13 -9.38
N LYS A 71 -13.44 -2.11 -9.90
CA LYS A 71 -13.11 -2.56 -11.24
C LYS A 71 -12.59 -3.99 -11.17
N THR A 72 -13.41 -4.93 -11.60
CA THR A 72 -12.98 -6.32 -11.73
C THR A 72 -12.00 -6.48 -12.88
N ALA A 73 -10.86 -7.12 -12.62
CA ALA A 73 -9.86 -7.50 -13.61
C ALA A 73 -9.56 -9.00 -13.51
N ALA A 74 -9.31 -9.63 -14.66
CA ALA A 74 -9.15 -11.09 -14.74
C ALA A 74 -7.69 -11.52 -15.00
N THR A 75 -6.77 -10.56 -15.16
CA THR A 75 -5.34 -10.85 -15.34
C THR A 75 -4.48 -9.79 -14.64
N SER A 76 -3.29 -10.20 -14.20
CA SER A 76 -2.29 -9.30 -13.65
C SER A 76 -1.84 -8.22 -14.64
N ASP A 77 -1.75 -8.54 -15.94
CA ASP A 77 -1.40 -7.56 -16.99
C ASP A 77 -2.44 -6.45 -17.12
N GLU A 78 -3.72 -6.81 -17.02
CA GLU A 78 -4.81 -5.84 -16.98
C GLU A 78 -4.69 -4.95 -15.74
N MET A 79 -4.46 -5.53 -14.56
CA MET A 79 -4.29 -4.77 -13.31
C MET A 79 -3.12 -3.78 -13.38
N VAL A 80 -1.97 -4.21 -13.91
CA VAL A 80 -0.80 -3.33 -14.11
C VAL A 80 -1.14 -2.19 -15.08
N SER A 81 -1.81 -2.51 -16.18
CA SER A 81 -2.20 -1.52 -17.19
C SER A 81 -3.21 -0.50 -16.64
N LEU A 82 -4.16 -0.94 -15.80
CA LEU A 82 -5.15 -0.07 -15.15
C LEU A 82 -4.50 0.85 -14.12
N MET A 83 -3.62 0.33 -13.27
CA MET A 83 -2.87 1.15 -12.32
C MET A 83 -1.95 2.17 -13.01
N ALA A 84 -1.32 1.78 -14.12
CA ALA A 84 -0.47 2.68 -14.90
C ALA A 84 -1.25 3.82 -15.59
N LYS A 85 -2.52 3.59 -15.95
CA LYS A 85 -3.42 4.66 -16.46
C LYS A 85 -3.82 5.65 -15.36
N GLY A 86 -3.76 5.24 -14.09
CA GLY A 86 -4.22 6.02 -12.95
C GLY A 86 -5.75 6.05 -12.82
N GLY A 87 -6.23 6.73 -11.78
CA GLY A 87 -7.65 6.80 -11.44
C GLY A 87 -8.16 5.65 -10.57
N TYR A 88 -7.25 4.86 -9.99
CA TYR A 88 -7.54 3.84 -9.00
C TYR A 88 -6.62 4.02 -7.79
N ASP A 89 -7.16 3.80 -6.60
CA ASP A 89 -6.46 4.02 -5.33
C ASP A 89 -5.75 2.75 -4.88
N LEU A 90 -6.38 1.60 -5.11
CA LEU A 90 -5.93 0.30 -4.62
C LEU A 90 -6.02 -0.78 -5.69
N VAL A 91 -5.16 -1.79 -5.58
CA VAL A 91 -5.16 -2.99 -6.41
C VAL A 91 -4.87 -4.23 -5.59
N THR A 92 -5.64 -5.30 -5.77
CA THR A 92 -5.37 -6.62 -5.14
C THR A 92 -4.34 -7.40 -5.96
N ALA A 93 -3.13 -6.86 -6.08
CA ALA A 93 -2.11 -7.36 -6.99
C ALA A 93 -1.57 -8.75 -6.57
N SER A 94 -1.55 -9.68 -7.53
CA SER A 94 -0.82 -10.93 -7.42
C SER A 94 0.69 -10.68 -7.49
N GLY A 95 1.51 -11.63 -7.00
CA GLY A 95 2.96 -11.45 -6.90
C GLY A 95 3.67 -11.06 -8.21
N ASP A 96 3.16 -11.55 -9.34
CA ASP A 96 3.66 -11.22 -10.68
C ASP A 96 3.33 -9.76 -11.09
N ALA A 97 2.23 -9.17 -10.61
CA ALA A 97 1.93 -7.75 -10.76
C ALA A 97 2.66 -6.88 -9.73
N SER A 98 2.75 -7.32 -8.48
CA SER A 98 3.27 -6.52 -7.37
C SER A 98 4.68 -5.98 -7.62
N LEU A 99 5.60 -6.83 -8.07
CA LEU A 99 6.96 -6.38 -8.37
C LEU A 99 6.99 -5.38 -9.52
N ARG A 100 6.20 -5.61 -10.57
CA ARG A 100 6.11 -4.71 -11.73
C ARG A 100 5.57 -3.34 -11.33
N LEU A 101 4.55 -3.29 -10.47
CA LEU A 101 3.97 -2.05 -9.95
C LEU A 101 4.97 -1.26 -9.10
N ILE A 102 5.75 -1.95 -8.26
CA ILE A 102 6.82 -1.33 -7.46
C ILE A 102 7.90 -0.76 -8.38
N MET A 103 8.37 -1.53 -9.36
CA MET A 103 9.42 -1.09 -10.29
C MET A 103 8.95 0.06 -11.19
N ALA A 104 7.67 0.09 -11.56
CA ALA A 104 7.05 1.18 -12.29
C ALA A 104 6.74 2.41 -11.44
N SER A 105 6.97 2.34 -10.11
CA SER A 105 6.55 3.38 -9.14
C SER A 105 5.05 3.73 -9.23
N ALA A 106 4.22 2.76 -9.64
CA ALA A 106 2.78 2.91 -9.77
C ALA A 106 2.04 2.75 -8.43
N CYS A 107 2.74 2.24 -7.40
CA CYS A 107 2.24 2.14 -6.04
C CYS A 107 3.14 2.94 -5.10
N SER A 108 2.53 3.78 -4.27
CA SER A 108 3.24 4.45 -3.19
C SER A 108 3.50 3.49 -2.03
N ARG A 109 4.66 3.64 -1.40
CA ARG A 109 4.89 2.99 -0.10
C ARG A 109 3.89 3.56 0.88
N LEU A 110 3.12 2.71 1.53
CA LEU A 110 2.29 3.11 2.66
C LEU A 110 3.22 3.49 3.82
N ILE A 111 3.57 4.78 3.93
CA ILE A 111 4.27 5.31 5.09
C ILE A 111 3.20 5.46 6.17
N ARG A 112 3.22 4.56 7.16
CA ARG A 112 2.54 4.82 8.43
C ARG A 112 3.18 6.08 9.01
N ARG A 113 2.41 7.16 9.14
CA ARG A 113 2.85 8.35 9.88
C ARG A 113 2.58 8.13 11.35
#